data_AF-A0A091C898-F1
#
_entry.id   AF-A0A091C898-F1
#
_cell.length_a   1.000
_cell.length_b   1.000
_cell.length_c   1.000
_cell.angle_alpha   90.00
_cell.angle_beta   90.00
_cell.angle_gamma   90.00
#
_symmetry.space_group_name_H-M   'P 1'
#
loop_
_entity.id
_entity.type
_entity.pdbx_description
1 polymer ?
#
loop_
_entity_poly.entity_id
_entity_poly.type
_entity_poly.pdbx_seq_one_letter_code
_entity_poly.pdbx_strand_id
1 'polypeptide(L)'
;MGAKNVIIKGGHLEGKEATDFVLMEDSSIFQLSAPRIQSKNTHGTGDTFSSCITAELAKKKPFKEAVFTAKAFIQGAIEEQIIVGSGHGPTNHWAKLSKNITVKEGF
;
A
#
# COMPACT_ATOMS: atom_id res chain seq x y z
N MET A 1 12.63 -13.78 -16.81
CA MET A 1 11.86 -12.73 -16.08
C MET A 1 12.56 -11.39 -16.26
N GLY A 2 11.82 -10.26 -16.27
CA GLY A 2 12.32 -8.92 -16.62
C GLY A 2 11.35 -7.79 -16.25
N ALA A 3 10.83 -7.80 -15.02
CA ALA A 3 9.95 -6.72 -14.52
C ALA A 3 10.77 -5.43 -14.31
N LYS A 4 10.26 -4.31 -14.84
CA LYS A 4 10.91 -2.99 -14.71
C LYS A 4 10.90 -2.49 -13.27
N ASN A 5 9.80 -2.69 -12.55
CA ASN A 5 9.67 -2.29 -11.16
C ASN A 5 9.08 -3.45 -10.35
N VAL A 6 9.53 -3.62 -9.10
CA VAL A 6 9.10 -4.70 -8.20
C VAL A 6 8.73 -4.11 -6.85
N ILE A 7 7.61 -4.57 -6.28
CA ILE A 7 7.18 -4.18 -4.94
C ILE A 7 7.02 -5.44 -4.10
N ILE A 8 7.67 -5.47 -2.94
CA ILE A 8 7.52 -6.52 -1.93
C ILE A 8 6.81 -5.91 -0.73
N LYS A 9 5.60 -6.39 -0.44
CA LYS A 9 4.80 -5.86 0.67
C LYS A 9 5.19 -6.48 1.99
N GLY A 10 5.49 -5.66 2.99
CA GLY A 10 5.84 -6.12 4.35
C GLY A 10 4.64 -6.21 5.29
N GLY A 11 3.41 -6.04 4.80
CA GLY A 11 2.19 -6.04 5.61
C GLY A 11 1.96 -7.26 6.50
N HIS A 12 2.68 -8.38 6.29
CA HIS A 12 2.64 -9.59 7.13
C HIS A 12 3.80 -9.72 8.13
N LEU A 13 4.85 -8.89 8.03
CA LEU A 13 6.01 -8.91 8.93
C LEU A 13 5.66 -8.37 10.31
N GLU A 14 6.26 -8.90 11.38
CA GLU A 14 6.07 -8.35 12.74
C GLU A 14 6.69 -6.94 12.89
N GLY A 15 6.14 -6.14 13.80
CA GLY A 15 6.65 -4.80 14.09
C GLY A 15 5.57 -3.74 14.25
N LYS A 16 6.01 -2.50 14.52
CA LYS A 16 5.14 -1.32 14.68
C LYS A 16 4.70 -0.71 13.34
N GLU A 17 5.41 -1.04 12.26
CA GLU A 17 5.17 -0.50 10.93
C GLU A 17 4.98 -1.63 9.92
N ALA A 18 4.18 -1.37 8.89
CA ALA A 18 4.10 -2.19 7.69
C ALA A 18 4.96 -1.54 6.59
N THR A 19 6.17 -2.05 6.38
CA THR A 19 7.15 -1.51 5.43
C THR A 19 7.14 -2.27 4.11
N ASP A 20 6.87 -1.58 3.01
CA ASP A 20 6.97 -2.14 1.66
C ASP A 20 8.29 -1.72 1.01
N PHE A 21 8.93 -2.63 0.28
CA PHE A 21 10.19 -2.40 -0.44
C PHE A 21 9.90 -2.27 -1.92
N VAL A 22 10.47 -1.25 -2.56
CA VAL A 22 10.28 -0.99 -3.99
C VAL A 22 11.63 -0.94 -4.68
N LEU A 23 11.81 -1.78 -5.70
CA LEU A 23 12.92 -1.74 -6.64
C LEU A 23 12.44 -1.11 -7.96
N MET A 24 13.16 -0.10 -8.41
CA MET A 24 12.89 0.62 -9.66
C MET A 24 13.76 0.11 -10.81
N GLU A 25 13.38 0.47 -12.04
CA GLU A 25 14.09 0.06 -13.27
C GLU A 25 15.55 0.55 -13.31
N ASP A 26 15.81 1.71 -12.72
CA ASP A 26 17.15 2.30 -12.60
C ASP A 26 17.98 1.71 -11.44
N SER A 27 17.51 0.61 -10.85
CA SER A 27 18.07 -0.03 -9.65
C SER A 27 18.00 0.81 -8.38
N SER A 28 17.33 1.97 -8.39
CA SER A 28 17.04 2.69 -7.15
C SER A 28 16.05 1.91 -6.29
N ILE A 29 16.24 2.01 -4.97
CA ILE A 29 15.42 1.32 -3.99
C ILE A 29 14.89 2.33 -2.98
N PHE A 30 13.61 2.19 -2.63
CA PHE A 30 13.02 2.93 -1.54
C PHE A 30 12.03 2.07 -0.74
N GLN A 31 11.77 2.51 0.48
CA GLN A 31 10.79 1.93 1.39
C GLN A 31 9.60 2.86 1.56
N LEU A 32 8.42 2.27 1.74
CA LEU A 32 7.21 2.95 2.16
C LEU A 32 6.71 2.31 3.45
N SER A 33 6.72 3.05 4.55
CA SER A 33 6.21 2.59 5.84
C SER A 33 4.92 3.30 6.23
N ALA A 34 4.07 2.58 6.97
CA ALA A 34 2.90 3.12 7.63
C ALA A 34 2.70 2.42 8.98
N PRO A 35 2.05 3.05 9.98
CA PRO A 35 1.73 2.41 11.24
C PRO A 35 0.93 1.13 11.04
N ARG A 36 1.34 0.05 11.70
CA ARG A 36 0.58 -1.20 11.68
C ARG A 36 -0.67 -1.06 12.54
N ILE A 37 -1.81 -1.38 11.96
CA ILE A 37 -3.11 -1.36 12.63
C ILE A 37 -3.59 -2.79 12.78
N GLN A 38 -3.91 -3.18 14.02
CA GLN A 38 -4.53 -4.47 14.28
C GLN A 38 -5.99 -4.42 13.79
N SER A 39 -6.26 -5.07 12.66
CA SER A 39 -7.58 -5.10 12.03
C SER A 39 -7.95 -6.52 11.61
N LYS A 40 -9.24 -6.85 11.70
CA LYS A 40 -9.81 -8.07 11.09
C LYS A 40 -10.26 -7.83 9.65
N ASN A 41 -10.28 -6.57 9.20
CA ASN A 41 -10.77 -6.17 7.89
C ASN A 41 -9.62 -6.03 6.90
N THR A 42 -8.98 -7.15 6.59
CA THR A 42 -7.77 -7.19 5.74
C THR A 42 -8.01 -7.88 4.39
N HIS A 43 -9.25 -8.34 4.14
CA HIS A 43 -9.62 -8.94 2.86
C HIS A 43 -9.58 -7.89 1.75
N GLY A 44 -8.92 -8.25 0.65
CA GLY A 44 -8.76 -7.39 -0.50
C GLY A 44 -7.66 -6.33 -0.36
N THR A 45 -6.85 -6.33 0.72
CA THR A 45 -5.75 -5.36 0.87
C THR A 45 -4.74 -5.41 -0.28
N GLY A 46 -4.43 -6.62 -0.75
CA GLY A 46 -3.55 -6.81 -1.88
C GLY A 46 -4.13 -6.30 -3.20
N ASP A 47 -5.37 -6.65 -3.48
CA ASP A 47 -6.07 -6.32 -4.72
C ASP A 47 -6.38 -4.82 -4.79
N THR A 48 -6.77 -4.23 -3.67
CA THR A 48 -7.00 -2.79 -3.54
C THR A 48 -5.71 -2.02 -3.85
N PHE A 49 -4.58 -2.46 -3.27
CA PHE A 49 -3.28 -1.82 -3.48
C PHE A 49 -2.83 -1.88 -4.94
N SER A 50 -2.87 -3.05 -5.58
CA SER A 50 -2.49 -3.19 -7.01
C SER A 50 -3.46 -2.47 -7.95
N SER A 51 -4.75 -2.45 -7.64
CA SER A 51 -5.77 -1.72 -8.40
C SER A 51 -5.53 -0.20 -8.33
N CYS A 52 -5.18 0.33 -7.16
CA CYS A 52 -4.86 1.75 -7.00
C CYS A 52 -3.60 2.15 -7.80
N ILE A 53 -2.53 1.34 -7.77
CA ILE A 53 -1.34 1.56 -8.60
C ILE A 53 -1.74 1.61 -10.08
N THR A 54 -2.52 0.63 -10.53
CA THR A 54 -2.97 0.53 -11.92
C THR A 54 -3.77 1.77 -12.33
N ALA A 55 -4.67 2.25 -11.47
CA ALA A 55 -5.47 3.45 -11.72
C ALA A 55 -4.62 4.73 -11.78
N GLU A 56 -3.66 4.91 -10.86
CA GLU A 56 -2.76 6.08 -10.89
C GLU A 56 -1.82 6.06 -12.12
N LEU A 57 -1.34 4.89 -12.53
CA LEU A 57 -0.58 4.75 -13.78
C LEU A 57 -1.43 5.07 -15.00
N ALA A 58 -2.71 4.65 -15.04
CA ALA A 58 -3.64 5.02 -16.10
C ALA A 58 -3.90 6.54 -16.15
N LYS A 59 -3.84 7.22 -15.00
CA LYS A 59 -3.85 8.69 -14.87
C LYS A 59 -2.51 9.34 -15.24
N LYS A 60 -1.55 8.57 -15.76
CA LYS A 60 -0.20 9.00 -16.17
C LYS A 60 0.66 9.54 -15.02
N LYS A 61 0.41 9.09 -13.79
CA LYS A 61 1.27 9.42 -12.66
C LYS A 61 2.63 8.70 -12.77
N PRO A 62 3.73 9.32 -12.32
CA PRO A 62 5.00 8.63 -12.15
C PRO A 62 4.83 7.39 -11.25
N PHE A 63 5.55 6.31 -11.55
CA PHE A 63 5.40 5.05 -10.81
C PHE A 63 5.59 5.22 -9.30
N LYS A 64 6.61 5.97 -8.89
CA LYS A 64 6.86 6.26 -7.46
C LYS A 64 5.67 6.97 -6.78
N GLU A 65 5.05 7.93 -7.47
CA GLU A 65 3.84 8.62 -6.98
C GLU A 65 2.66 7.65 -6.89
N ALA A 66 2.46 6.81 -7.93
CA ALA A 66 1.39 5.81 -7.95
C ALA A 66 1.50 4.82 -6.78
N VAL A 67 2.70 4.33 -6.47
CA VAL A 67 2.93 3.42 -5.33
C VAL A 67 2.73 4.12 -3.99
N PHE A 68 3.19 5.37 -3.86
CA PHE A 68 2.93 6.19 -2.66
C PHE A 68 1.42 6.37 -2.43
N THR A 69 0.68 6.76 -3.47
CA THR A 69 -0.78 6.92 -3.39
C THR A 69 -1.47 5.61 -3.03
N ALA A 70 -1.05 4.48 -3.61
CA ALA A 70 -1.61 3.19 -3.26
C ALA A 70 -1.34 2.79 -1.80
N LYS A 71 -0.16 3.09 -1.26
CA LYS A 71 0.16 2.90 0.16
C LYS A 71 -0.72 3.76 1.05
N ALA A 72 -0.88 5.03 0.71
CA ALA A 72 -1.75 5.96 1.45
C ALA A 72 -3.22 5.53 1.38
N PHE A 73 -3.67 5.03 0.24
CA PHE A 73 -5.04 4.54 0.03
C PHE A 73 -5.31 3.30 0.88
N ILE A 74 -4.44 2.29 0.82
CA ILE A 74 -4.66 1.06 1.59
C ILE A 74 -4.55 1.31 3.09
N GLN A 75 -3.64 2.19 3.52
CA GLN A 75 -3.53 2.59 4.92
C GLN A 75 -4.83 3.27 5.39
N GLY A 76 -5.36 4.21 4.60
CA GLY A 76 -6.62 4.88 4.91
C GLY A 76 -7.80 3.91 4.98
N ALA A 77 -7.86 2.95 4.05
CA ALA A 77 -8.88 1.90 4.04
C ALA A 77 -8.83 0.97 5.27
N ILE A 78 -7.65 0.82 5.89
CA ILE A 78 -7.45 0.05 7.14
C ILE A 78 -7.73 0.93 8.38
N GLU A 79 -7.45 2.23 8.31
CA GLU A 79 -7.73 3.22 9.36
C GLU A 79 -9.25 3.46 9.50
N GLU A 80 -9.96 3.65 8.39
CA GLU A 80 -11.38 3.98 8.34
C GLU A 80 -12.23 2.72 8.04
N GLN A 81 -12.23 1.76 8.95
CA GLN A 81 -12.89 0.46 8.74
C GLN A 81 -14.41 0.58 8.56
N ILE A 82 -14.98 -0.31 7.74
CA ILE A 82 -16.42 -0.54 7.62
C ILE A 82 -16.79 -1.92 8.18
N ILE A 83 -17.94 -2.03 8.84
CA ILE A 83 -18.40 -3.30 9.41
C ILE A 83 -19.38 -3.91 8.42
N VAL A 84 -18.92 -4.96 7.72
CA VAL A 84 -19.72 -5.70 6.74
C VAL A 84 -19.55 -7.20 6.98
N GLY A 85 -20.66 -7.90 7.20
CA GLY A 85 -20.67 -9.34 7.49
C GLY A 85 -20.15 -9.70 8.89
N SER A 86 -19.99 -11.00 9.15
CA SER A 86 -19.59 -11.57 10.45
C SER A 86 -18.18 -12.18 10.47
N GLY A 87 -17.45 -12.12 9.34
CA GLY A 87 -16.12 -12.70 9.17
C GLY A 87 -15.01 -11.65 9.10
N HIS A 88 -14.01 -11.91 8.25
CA HIS A 88 -13.00 -10.92 7.89
C HIS A 88 -13.65 -9.87 6.97
N GLY A 89 -13.73 -8.62 7.41
CA GLY A 89 -14.38 -7.56 6.65
C GLY A 89 -13.53 -7.10 5.45
N PRO A 90 -14.16 -6.43 4.46
CA PRO A 90 -13.46 -5.84 3.33
C PRO A 90 -12.72 -4.55 3.71
N THR A 91 -11.82 -4.10 2.84
CA THR A 91 -11.26 -2.75 2.86
C THR A 91 -12.33 -1.68 2.57
N ASN A 92 -12.22 -0.51 3.21
CA ASN A 92 -13.08 0.62 2.91
C ASN A 92 -12.54 1.43 1.71
N HIS A 93 -13.17 1.29 0.54
CA HIS A 93 -12.76 1.99 -0.68
C HIS A 93 -13.17 3.48 -0.71
N TRP A 94 -14.06 3.91 0.19
CA TRP A 94 -14.44 5.32 0.35
C TRP A 94 -13.58 6.07 1.36
N ALA A 95 -12.59 5.39 1.97
CA ALA A 95 -11.71 6.00 2.94
C ALA A 95 -10.88 7.15 2.33
N LYS A 96 -10.51 8.12 3.18
CA LYS A 96 -9.55 9.15 2.79
C LYS A 96 -8.14 8.56 2.69
N LEU A 97 -7.30 9.17 1.86
CA LEU A 97 -5.88 8.84 1.84
C LEU A 97 -5.26 9.12 3.21
N SER A 98 -4.54 8.13 3.75
CA SER A 98 -3.78 8.33 4.98
C SER A 98 -2.64 9.33 4.74
N LYS A 99 -2.37 10.13 5.77
CA LYS A 99 -1.22 11.04 5.81
C LYS A 99 -0.01 10.41 6.50
N ASN A 100 -0.15 9.20 7.02
CA ASN A 100 0.84 8.52 7.86
C ASN A 100 1.79 7.63 7.05
N ILE A 101 2.23 8.10 5.87
CA ILE A 101 3.16 7.35 5.02
C ILE A 101 4.52 8.01 5.08
N THR A 102 5.55 7.23 5.43
CA THR A 102 6.94 7.67 5.40
C THR A 102 7.67 7.01 4.23
N VAL A 103 8.58 7.77 3.62
CA VAL A 103 9.43 7.31 2.52
C VAL A 103 10.88 7.33 2.99
N LYS A 104 11.60 6.23 2.79
CA LYS A 104 13.04 6.15 3.04
C LYS A 104 13.76 5.71 1.78
N GLU A 105 14.73 6.50 1.34
CA GLU A 105 15.56 6.22 0.16
C GLU A 105 16.93 5.70 0.57
N GLY A 106 17.58 4.92 -0.30
CA GLY A 106 19.02 4.63 -0.24
C GLY A 106 19.48 3.91 1.02
N PHE A 107 19.28 2.59 1.08
CA PHE A 107 19.81 1.71 2.12
C PHE A 107 20.71 0.62 1.54
#